data_AF-A0AAU9XAZ7-F1
#
_entry.id   AF-A0AAU9XAZ7-F1
#
_cell.length_a   1.000
_cell.length_b   1.000
_cell.length_c   1.000
_cell.angle_alpha   90.00
_cell.angle_beta   90.00
_cell.angle_gamma   90.00
#
_symmetry.space_group_name_H-M   'P 1'
#
loop_
_entity.id
_entity.type
_entity.pdbx_description
1 polymer ?
#
loop_
_entity_poly.entity_id
_entity_poly.type
_entity_poly.pdbx_seq_one_letter_code
_entity_poly.pdbx_strand_id
1 'polypeptide(L)'
;MYWTKDQNLLLIRKVLTVDPYSQPKGSKERAKLWKETVLNLSAVYEPRFSVSVRSVRDCVNLVLIKKHKRKVAEESKASGIAVDEPSEFDAAVEEICEKAEAAEREEKKPL
;
A
#
# COMPACT_ATOMS: atom_id res chain seq x y z
N MET A 1 -12.43 10.82 1.32
CA MET A 1 -12.53 10.21 -0.02
C MET A 1 -12.79 8.73 0.17
N TYR A 2 -13.86 8.20 -0.42
CA TYR A 2 -14.13 6.76 -0.43
C TYR A 2 -13.51 6.17 -1.69
N TRP A 3 -12.60 5.22 -1.51
CA TRP A 3 -11.94 4.53 -2.63
C TRP A 3 -12.76 3.31 -3.01
N THR A 4 -13.10 3.18 -4.30
CA THR A 4 -13.77 1.99 -4.83
C THR A 4 -12.81 0.80 -4.90
N LYS A 5 -13.35 -0.41 -5.15
CA LYS A 5 -12.52 -1.61 -5.36
C LYS A 5 -11.54 -1.43 -6.52
N ASP A 6 -12.00 -0.93 -7.66
CA ASP A 6 -11.16 -0.71 -8.84
C ASP A 6 -10.09 0.37 -8.60
N GLN A 7 -10.46 1.44 -7.88
CA GLN A 7 -9.51 2.46 -7.47
C GLN A 7 -8.43 1.91 -6.55
N ASN A 8 -8.80 1.05 -5.58
CA ASN A 8 -7.85 0.39 -4.70
C ASN A 8 -6.93 -0.58 -5.47
N LEU A 9 -7.49 -1.37 -6.40
CA LEU A 9 -6.71 -2.31 -7.21
C LEU A 9 -5.68 -1.57 -8.07
N LEU A 10 -6.07 -0.47 -8.70
CA LEU A 10 -5.14 0.33 -9.50
C LEU A 10 -4.10 1.02 -8.61
N LEU A 11 -4.50 1.52 -7.43
CA LEU A 11 -3.60 2.12 -6.46
C LEU A 11 -2.49 1.15 -6.05
N ILE A 12 -2.83 -0.08 -5.63
CA ILE A 12 -1.82 -1.04 -5.17
C ILE A 12 -0.85 -1.41 -6.29
N ARG A 13 -1.36 -1.61 -7.52
CA ARG A 13 -0.52 -1.87 -8.70
C ARG A 13 0.46 -0.73 -8.97
N LYS A 14 0.00 0.53 -8.89
CA LYS A 14 0.86 1.70 -9.07
C LYS A 14 1.88 1.86 -7.94
N VAL A 15 1.50 1.57 -6.70
CA VAL A 15 2.43 1.61 -5.56
C VAL A 15 3.52 0.56 -5.71
N LEU A 16 3.19 -0.65 -6.15
CA LEU A 16 4.18 -1.70 -6.43
C LEU A 16 5.11 -1.35 -7.60
N THR A 17 4.57 -0.71 -8.64
CA THR A 17 5.38 -0.30 -9.81
C THR A 17 6.35 0.84 -9.48
N VAL A 18 5.88 1.86 -8.76
CA VAL A 18 6.69 3.05 -8.40
C VAL A 18 7.59 2.78 -7.20
N ASP A 19 7.20 1.82 -6.36
CA ASP A 19 7.85 1.41 -5.12
C ASP A 19 8.35 2.56 -4.23
N PRO A 20 7.44 3.40 -3.67
CA PRO A 20 7.84 4.46 -2.75
C PRO A 20 8.57 3.95 -1.50
N TYR A 21 8.46 2.66 -1.18
CA TYR A 21 9.10 2.04 -0.01
C TYR A 21 10.54 1.63 -0.29
N SER A 22 10.99 1.63 -1.54
CA SER A 22 12.40 1.43 -1.91
C SER A 22 13.33 2.52 -1.36
N GLN A 23 12.77 3.63 -0.87
CA GLN A 23 13.51 4.78 -0.36
C GLN A 23 13.27 4.95 1.15
N PRO A 24 14.25 5.50 1.91
CA PRO A 24 14.11 5.73 3.34
C PRO A 24 12.92 6.62 3.68
N LYS A 25 12.31 6.38 4.84
CA LYS A 25 11.22 7.22 5.36
C LYS A 25 11.73 8.66 5.53
N GLY A 26 10.89 9.63 5.16
CA GLY A 26 11.24 11.05 5.25
C GLY A 26 12.20 11.57 4.16
N SER A 27 12.78 10.71 3.33
CA SER A 27 13.65 11.16 2.22
C SER A 27 12.90 11.97 1.17
N LYS A 28 13.63 12.86 0.49
CA LYS A 28 13.09 13.65 -0.63
C LYS A 28 12.72 12.76 -1.80
N GLU A 29 13.49 11.69 -2.00
CA GLU A 29 13.33 10.68 -3.04
C GLU A 29 12.01 9.92 -2.83
N ARG A 30 11.74 9.46 -1.60
CA ARG A 30 10.43 8.87 -1.26
C ARG A 30 9.28 9.84 -1.49
N ALA A 31 9.44 11.11 -1.15
CA ALA A 31 8.42 12.12 -1.39
C ALA A 31 8.16 12.35 -2.89
N LYS A 32 9.19 12.23 -3.75
CA LYS A 32 9.05 12.27 -5.21
C LYS A 32 8.29 11.06 -5.74
N LEU A 33 8.61 9.85 -5.27
CA LEU A 33 7.92 8.62 -5.67
C LEU A 33 6.42 8.66 -5.32
N TRP A 34 6.05 9.16 -4.13
CA TRP A 34 4.64 9.38 -3.80
C TRP A 34 3.94 10.39 -4.71
N LYS A 35 4.64 11.45 -5.15
CA LYS A 35 4.10 12.41 -6.13
C LYS A 35 3.92 11.76 -7.49
N GLU A 36 4.87 10.94 -7.92
CA GLU A 36 4.78 10.16 -9.16
C GLU A 36 3.57 9.22 -9.13
N THR A 37 3.32 8.52 -8.01
CA THR A 37 2.11 7.70 -7.86
C THR A 37 0.83 8.53 -8.08
N VAL A 38 0.76 9.74 -7.51
CA VAL A 38 -0.39 10.65 -7.71
C VAL A 38 -0.54 11.07 -9.16
N LEU A 39 0.56 11.42 -9.85
CA LEU A 39 0.54 11.79 -11.26
C LEU A 39 0.06 10.63 -12.12
N ASN A 40 0.58 9.42 -11.87
CA ASN A 40 0.20 8.20 -12.58
C ASN A 40 -1.28 7.86 -12.40
N LEU A 41 -1.84 8.06 -11.19
CA LEU A 41 -3.26 7.85 -10.94
C LEU A 41 -4.12 8.94 -11.57
N SER A 42 -3.68 10.20 -11.53
CA SER A 42 -4.43 11.33 -12.11
C SER A 42 -4.50 11.28 -13.64
N ALA A 43 -3.55 10.61 -14.29
CA ALA A 43 -3.53 10.38 -15.73
C ALA A 43 -4.49 9.28 -16.18
N VAL A 44 -5.08 8.51 -15.27
CA VAL A 44 -6.02 7.43 -15.60
C VAL A 44 -7.39 8.03 -15.92
N TYR A 45 -7.90 7.68 -17.10
CA TYR A 45 -9.22 8.13 -17.55
C TYR A 45 -10.36 7.49 -16.75
N GLU A 46 -10.29 6.16 -16.55
CA GLU A 46 -11.28 5.38 -15.82
C GLU A 46 -10.59 4.23 -15.03
N PRO A 47 -10.86 4.09 -13.72
CA PRO A 47 -11.63 5.00 -12.87
C PRO A 47 -10.93 6.37 -12.75
N ARG A 48 -11.70 7.44 -12.71
CA ARG A 48 -11.14 8.79 -12.53
C ARG A 48 -10.66 8.99 -11.09
N PHE A 49 -9.49 9.60 -10.93
CA PHE A 49 -8.93 9.95 -9.63
C PHE A 49 -8.96 11.46 -9.40
N SER A 50 -9.37 11.86 -8.20
CA SER A 50 -9.18 13.21 -7.67
C SER A 50 -8.44 13.09 -6.34
N VAL A 51 -7.13 12.88 -6.41
CA VAL A 51 -6.30 12.47 -5.26
C VAL A 51 -5.17 13.46 -5.00
N SER A 52 -4.76 13.55 -3.75
CA SER A 52 -3.54 14.23 -3.31
C SER A 52 -2.52 13.22 -2.80
N VAL A 53 -1.26 13.65 -2.65
CA VAL A 53 -0.21 12.82 -2.02
C VAL A 53 -0.65 12.33 -0.65
N ARG A 54 -1.30 13.20 0.13
CA ARG A 54 -1.82 12.85 1.46
C ARG A 54 -2.88 11.77 1.38
N SER A 55 -3.89 11.92 0.52
CA SER A 55 -4.97 10.93 0.41
C SER A 55 -4.49 9.57 -0.11
N VAL A 56 -3.51 9.55 -1.02
CA VAL A 56 -2.88 8.31 -1.49
C VAL A 56 -2.13 7.62 -0.34
N ARG A 57 -1.26 8.37 0.37
CA ARG A 57 -0.50 7.82 1.49
C ARG A 57 -1.39 7.33 2.62
N ASP A 58 -2.43 8.07 2.97
CA ASP A 58 -3.37 7.71 4.03
C ASP A 58 -4.17 6.46 3.63
N CYS A 59 -4.60 6.35 2.36
CA CYS A 59 -5.26 5.16 1.86
C CYS A 59 -4.36 3.92 1.98
N VAL A 60 -3.12 3.98 1.48
CA VAL A 60 -2.18 2.84 1.55
C VAL A 60 -1.86 2.47 3.00
N ASN A 61 -1.37 3.43 3.79
CA ASN A 61 -0.81 3.12 5.11
C ASN A 61 -1.87 2.90 6.20
N LEU A 62 -2.93 3.71 6.20
CA LEU A 62 -3.92 3.71 7.29
C LEU A 62 -5.14 2.85 6.98
N VAL A 63 -5.46 2.64 5.70
CA VAL A 63 -6.62 1.86 5.29
C VAL A 63 -6.21 0.47 4.83
N LEU A 64 -5.39 0.34 3.77
CA LEU A 64 -5.09 -0.95 3.16
C LEU A 64 -4.20 -1.82 4.04
N ILE A 65 -3.00 -1.33 4.40
CA ILE A 65 -2.05 -2.07 5.25
C ILE A 65 -2.69 -2.41 6.60
N LYS A 66 -3.35 -1.44 7.25
CA LYS A 66 -3.97 -1.65 8.56
C LYS A 66 -5.11 -2.68 8.52
N LYS A 67 -5.96 -2.62 7.49
CA LYS A 67 -7.06 -3.57 7.31
C LYS A 67 -6.52 -4.98 7.04
N HIS A 68 -5.48 -5.10 6.23
CA HIS A 68 -4.83 -6.37 5.92
C HIS A 68 -4.23 -7.01 7.16
N LYS A 69 -3.39 -6.28 7.91
CA LYS A 69 -2.81 -6.75 9.17
C LYS A 69 -3.87 -7.19 10.18
N ARG A 70 -5.00 -6.49 10.24
CA ARG A 70 -6.11 -6.88 11.11
C ARG A 70 -6.74 -8.21 10.65
N LYS A 71 -7.02 -8.36 9.36
CA LYS A 71 -7.57 -9.59 8.76
C LYS A 71 -6.66 -10.79 9.07
N VAL A 72 -5.35 -10.68 8.79
CA VAL A 72 -4.36 -11.73 9.05
C VAL A 72 -4.29 -12.08 10.55
N ALA A 73 -4.35 -11.08 11.44
CA ALA A 73 -4.34 -11.32 12.88
C ALA A 73 -5.63 -12.00 13.40
N GLU A 74 -6.78 -11.71 12.79
CA GLU A 74 -8.06 -12.36 13.09
C GLU A 74 -8.06 -13.81 12.60
N GLU A 75 -7.60 -14.06 11.37
CA GLU A 75 -7.44 -15.40 10.79
C GLU A 75 -6.47 -16.26 11.61
N SER A 76 -5.32 -15.70 12.02
CA SER A 76 -4.34 -16.41 12.86
C SER A 76 -4.91 -16.83 14.23
N LYS A 77 -5.83 -16.04 14.80
CA LYS A 77 -6.49 -16.34 16.09
C LYS A 77 -7.62 -17.35 15.95
N ALA A 78 -8.25 -17.43 14.78
CA ALA A 78 -9.36 -18.35 14.50
C ALA A 78 -8.91 -19.80 14.24
N SER A 79 -7.67 -20.16 14.63
CA SER A 79 -7.01 -21.48 14.56
C SER A 79 -8.00 -22.66 14.64
N GLY A 80 -8.44 -23.13 13.47
CA GLY A 80 -9.40 -24.24 13.32
C GLY A 80 -10.14 -24.27 11.99
N ILE A 81 -10.16 -23.17 11.24
CA ILE A 81 -10.82 -23.06 9.93
C ILE A 81 -9.74 -22.91 8.85
N ALA A 82 -9.89 -23.62 7.72
CA ALA A 82 -9.04 -23.44 6.56
C ALA A 82 -9.15 -21.99 6.07
N VAL A 83 -8.02 -21.29 6.01
CA VAL A 83 -7.93 -19.96 5.41
C VAL A 83 -7.93 -20.15 3.89
N ASP A 84 -8.82 -19.44 3.19
CA ASP A 84 -8.86 -19.45 1.73
C ASP A 84 -7.52 -18.95 1.15
N GLU A 85 -7.18 -19.38 -0.06
CA GLU A 85 -6.01 -18.88 -0.76
C GLU A 85 -6.12 -17.34 -0.95
N PRO A 86 -5.06 -16.56 -0.66
CA PRO A 86 -5.12 -15.11 -0.76
C PRO A 86 -5.45 -14.67 -2.19
N SER A 87 -6.38 -13.72 -2.31
CA SER A 87 -6.68 -13.12 -3.61
C SER A 87 -5.48 -12.34 -4.17
N GLU A 88 -5.45 -12.08 -5.48
CA GLU A 88 -4.42 -11.21 -6.11
C GLU A 88 -4.29 -9.87 -5.36
N PHE A 89 -5.44 -9.32 -4.92
CA PHE A 89 -5.47 -8.09 -4.15
C PHE A 89 -4.81 -8.26 -2.77
N ASP A 90 -5.12 -9.34 -2.06
CA ASP A 90 -4.54 -9.62 -0.74
C ASP A 90 -3.03 -9.83 -0.85
N ALA A 91 -2.57 -10.60 -1.85
CA ALA A 91 -1.15 -10.83 -2.11
C ALA A 91 -0.39 -9.54 -2.42
N ALA A 92 -0.95 -8.66 -3.25
CA ALA A 92 -0.33 -7.38 -3.56
C ALA A 92 -0.31 -6.42 -2.36
N VAL A 93 -1.31 -6.48 -1.47
CA VAL A 93 -1.28 -5.69 -0.23
C VAL A 93 -0.27 -6.27 0.77
N GLU A 94 -0.11 -7.58 0.85
CA GLU A 94 0.93 -8.25 1.64
C GLU A 94 2.33 -7.80 1.17
N GLU A 95 2.61 -7.83 -0.13
CA GLU A 95 3.90 -7.36 -0.68
C GLU A 95 4.18 -5.89 -0.31
N ILE A 96 3.17 -5.02 -0.38
CA ILE A 96 3.29 -3.63 0.09
C ILE A 96 3.58 -3.57 1.59
N CYS A 97 2.96 -4.42 2.40
CA CYS A 97 3.23 -4.51 3.84
C CYS A 97 4.69 -4.90 4.10
N GLU A 98 5.19 -5.94 3.42
CA GLU A 98 6.56 -6.40 3.55
C GLU A 98 7.57 -5.32 3.17
N LYS A 99 7.37 -4.64 2.03
CA LYS A 99 8.20 -3.51 1.58
C LYS A 99 8.16 -2.37 2.59
N ALA A 100 6.98 -2.05 3.15
CA ALA A 100 6.84 -1.00 4.15
C ALA A 100 7.61 -1.32 5.43
N GLU A 101 7.52 -2.56 5.91
CA GLU A 101 8.24 -3.02 7.10
C GLU A 101 9.74 -3.12 6.88
N ALA A 102 10.19 -3.53 5.69
CA ALA A 102 11.61 -3.52 5.32
C ALA A 102 12.17 -2.10 5.36
N ALA A 103 11.45 -1.13 4.79
CA ALA A 103 11.85 0.27 4.81
C ALA A 103 11.94 0.86 6.23
N GLU A 104 11.06 0.44 7.15
CA GLU A 104 11.11 0.85 8.56
C GLU A 104 12.22 0.14 9.36
N ARG A 105 12.60 -1.08 8.97
CA ARG A 105 13.70 -1.82 9.61
C ARG A 105 15.06 -1.23 9.24
N GLU A 106 15.26 -0.88 7.98
CA GLU A 106 16.51 -0.23 7.52
C GLU A 106 16.68 1.17 8.14
N GLU A 107 15.59 1.89 8.45
CA GLU A 107 15.66 3.16 9.19
C GLU A 107 16.18 3.00 10.63
N LYS A 108 15.95 1.84 11.26
CA LYS A 108 16.29 1.57 12.67
C LYS A 108 17.69 0.98 12.87
N LYS A 109 18.44 0.69 11.80
CA LYS A 109 19.83 0.22 11.91
C LYS A 109 20.71 1.39 12.38
N PRO A 110 21.40 1.29 13.53
CA PRO A 110 22.43 2.27 13.88
C PRO A 110 23.57 2.19 12.84
N LEU A 111 24.09 3.36 12.45
CA LEU A 111 25.26 3.54 11.59
C LEU A 111 26.50 2.85 12.17
#